data_AF-A0A1G8XUK4-F1
#
_entry.id   AF-A0A1G8XUK4-F1
#
_cell.length_a   1.000
_cell.length_b   1.000
_cell.length_c   1.000
_cell.angle_alpha   90.00
_cell.angle_beta   90.00
_cell.angle_gamma   90.00
#
_symmetry.space_group_name_H-M   'P 1'
#
loop_
_entity.id
_entity.type
_entity.pdbx_description
1 polymer ?
#
loop_
_entity_poly.entity_id
_entity_poly.type
_entity_poly.pdbx_seq_one_letter_code
_entity_poly.pdbx_strand_id
1 'polypeptide(L)'
;MSVELTPGWGPLHYLTYVYICVARADLRLVDSETNVILEKLRSFPTMKPHLTNELFEAVLYQQLSHTWDEVYAHVEHCCTQYLQEDSEKQAFLRDMEEIIEADGVVKSTEQEVFRVIRALLT
;
A
#
# COMPACT_ATOMS: atom_id res chain seq x y z
N MET A 1 9.51 11.83 18.58
CA MET A 1 8.08 11.75 18.90
C MET A 1 7.47 10.89 17.81
N SER A 2 7.10 9.65 18.12
CA SER A 2 6.46 8.75 17.17
C SER A 2 5.09 9.34 16.85
N VAL A 3 4.86 9.72 15.60
CA VAL A 3 3.51 10.09 15.16
C VAL A 3 2.70 8.79 15.21
N GLU A 4 1.74 8.68 16.13
CA GLU A 4 0.67 7.69 15.96
C GLU A 4 -0.14 8.16 14.75
N LEU A 5 0.21 7.65 13.57
CA LEU A 5 -0.38 8.10 12.32
C LEU A 5 -1.87 7.75 12.23
N THR A 6 -2.29 6.64 12.84
CA THR A 6 -3.71 6.31 13.09
C THR A 6 -3.83 5.32 14.27
N PRO A 7 -4.45 5.69 15.41
CA PRO A 7 -4.60 4.79 16.55
C PRO A 7 -5.37 3.51 16.19
N GLY A 8 -4.84 2.35 16.60
CA GLY A 8 -5.48 1.04 16.35
C GLY A 8 -5.17 0.39 15.00
N TRP A 9 -4.40 1.04 14.12
CA TRP A 9 -3.93 0.40 12.89
C TRP A 9 -2.82 -0.62 13.18
N GLY A 10 -3.00 -1.82 12.63
CA GLY A 10 -1.99 -2.88 12.61
C GLY A 10 -1.24 -2.96 11.28
N PRO A 11 -0.21 -3.83 11.17
CA PRO A 11 0.67 -3.91 9.99
C PRO A 11 -0.05 -4.02 8.64
N LEU A 12 -1.14 -4.80 8.56
CA LEU A 12 -1.92 -4.93 7.32
C LEU A 12 -2.55 -3.61 6.86
N HIS A 13 -2.95 -2.72 7.77
CA HIS A 13 -3.47 -1.41 7.39
C HIS A 13 -2.38 -0.57 6.72
N TYR A 14 -1.18 -0.59 7.30
CA TYR A 14 -0.01 0.12 6.79
C TYR A 14 0.46 -0.42 5.44
N LEU A 15 0.50 -1.74 5.25
CA LEU A 15 0.82 -2.34 3.95
C LEU A 15 -0.25 -1.99 2.90
N THR A 16 -1.53 -2.09 3.26
CA THR A 16 -2.65 -1.68 2.37
C THR A 16 -2.54 -0.22 1.99
N TYR A 17 -2.12 0.64 2.91
CA TYR A 17 -1.97 2.07 2.65
C TYR A 17 -0.96 2.33 1.53
N VAL A 18 0.17 1.62 1.57
CA VAL A 18 1.21 1.75 0.54
C VAL A 18 0.76 1.12 -0.79
N TYR A 19 0.05 -0.01 -0.76
CA TYR A 19 -0.57 -0.60 -1.96
C TYR A 19 -1.55 0.36 -2.65
N ILE A 20 -2.42 1.03 -1.88
CA ILE A 20 -3.33 2.04 -2.43
C ILE A 20 -2.55 3.27 -2.93
N CYS A 21 -1.49 3.68 -2.24
CA CYS A 21 -0.67 4.82 -2.65
C CYS A 21 -0.03 4.61 -4.03
N VAL A 22 0.52 3.42 -4.29
CA VAL A 22 1.13 3.13 -5.59
C VAL A 22 0.08 3.00 -6.69
N ALA A 23 -1.03 2.29 -6.44
CA ALA A 23 -2.10 2.10 -7.41
C ALA A 23 -2.82 3.43 -7.74
N ARG A 24 -2.99 4.30 -6.74
CA ARG A 24 -3.68 5.59 -6.87
C ARG A 24 -2.73 6.77 -7.10
N ALA A 25 -1.53 6.51 -7.61
CA ALA A 25 -0.55 7.55 -7.88
C ALA A 25 -1.06 8.61 -8.88
N ASP A 26 -1.93 8.22 -9.81
CA ASP A 26 -2.58 9.12 -10.79
C ASP A 26 -3.94 9.68 -10.32
N LEU A 27 -4.26 9.54 -9.02
CA LEU A 27 -5.54 9.89 -8.39
C LEU A 27 -6.72 9.01 -8.81
N ARG A 28 -6.50 7.94 -9.57
CA ARG A 28 -7.51 6.95 -9.96
C ARG A 28 -7.14 5.61 -9.37
N LEU A 29 -8.16 4.83 -9.02
CA LEU A 29 -7.96 3.46 -8.59
C LEU A 29 -8.95 2.63 -9.40
N VAL A 30 -8.45 1.74 -10.25
CA VAL A 30 -9.32 0.94 -11.12
C VAL A 30 -9.65 -0.41 -10.50
N ASP A 31 -10.70 -1.05 -11.00
CA ASP A 31 -11.22 -2.30 -10.43
C ASP A 31 -10.20 -3.43 -10.47
N SER A 32 -9.37 -3.52 -11.50
CA SER A 32 -8.32 -4.55 -11.63
C SER A 32 -7.25 -4.42 -10.55
N GLU A 33 -6.72 -3.22 -10.33
CA GLU A 33 -5.75 -2.94 -9.25
C GLU A 33 -6.37 -3.23 -7.89
N THR A 34 -7.61 -2.78 -7.68
CA THR A 34 -8.37 -3.03 -6.44
C THR A 34 -8.52 -4.52 -6.19
N ASN A 35 -8.87 -5.31 -7.21
CA ASN A 35 -9.00 -6.75 -7.08
C ASN A 35 -7.67 -7.41 -6.72
N VAL A 36 -6.57 -7.01 -7.35
CA VAL A 36 -5.23 -7.53 -7.01
C VAL A 36 -4.88 -7.18 -5.56
N ILE A 37 -5.10 -5.94 -5.11
CA ILE A 37 -4.87 -5.55 -3.71
C ILE A 37 -5.68 -6.45 -2.76
N LEU A 38 -6.98 -6.64 -3.02
CA LEU A 38 -7.83 -7.48 -2.18
C LEU A 38 -7.38 -8.95 -2.18
N GLU A 39 -6.93 -9.49 -3.31
CA GLU A 39 -6.35 -10.83 -3.40
C GLU A 39 -5.07 -10.97 -2.58
N LYS A 40 -4.15 -10.00 -2.68
CA LYS A 40 -2.94 -9.95 -1.85
C LYS A 40 -3.29 -9.93 -0.38
N LEU A 41 -4.23 -9.08 0.03
CA LEU A 41 -4.68 -9.00 1.41
C LEU A 41 -5.29 -10.30 1.92
N ARG A 42 -6.09 -11.00 1.10
CA ARG A 42 -6.65 -12.31 1.45
C ARG A 42 -5.61 -13.42 1.58
N SER A 43 -4.43 -13.26 0.97
CA SER A 43 -3.34 -14.24 1.06
C SER A 43 -2.60 -14.21 2.40
N PHE A 44 -2.72 -13.11 3.18
CA PHE A 44 -2.08 -13.02 4.48
C PHE A 44 -2.74 -13.96 5.49
N PRO A 45 -1.98 -14.80 6.22
CA PRO A 45 -2.54 -15.77 7.17
C PRO A 45 -3.38 -15.15 8.30
N THR A 46 -3.10 -13.90 8.65
CA THR A 46 -3.80 -13.16 9.70
C THR A 46 -5.09 -12.49 9.21
N MET A 47 -5.31 -12.41 7.89
CA MET A 47 -6.47 -11.75 7.31
C MET A 47 -7.67 -12.69 7.27
N LYS A 48 -8.80 -12.22 7.82
CA LYS A 48 -10.08 -12.91 7.68
C LYS A 48 -10.76 -12.47 6.38
N PRO A 49 -11.20 -13.38 5.50
CA PRO A 49 -11.76 -13.00 4.19
C PRO A 49 -12.92 -12.01 4.25
N HIS A 50 -13.77 -12.08 5.29
CA HIS A 50 -14.90 -11.16 5.46
C HIS A 50 -14.49 -9.75 5.92
N LEU A 51 -13.28 -9.57 6.44
CA LEU A 51 -12.76 -8.27 6.90
C LEU A 51 -11.88 -7.58 5.85
N THR A 52 -11.53 -8.26 4.75
CA THR A 52 -10.62 -7.71 3.74
C THR A 52 -11.15 -6.42 3.12
N ASN A 53 -12.43 -6.41 2.72
CA ASN A 53 -13.04 -5.23 2.11
C ASN A 53 -13.17 -4.09 3.12
N GLU A 54 -13.54 -4.40 4.37
CA GLU A 54 -13.65 -3.41 5.44
C GLU A 54 -12.30 -2.73 5.72
N LEU A 55 -11.21 -3.51 5.80
CA LEU A 55 -9.87 -2.97 5.98
C LEU A 55 -9.46 -2.09 4.79
N PHE A 56 -9.70 -2.57 3.56
CA PHE A 56 -9.38 -1.80 2.36
C PHE A 56 -10.14 -0.47 2.30
N GLU A 57 -11.46 -0.49 2.54
CA GLU A 57 -12.30 0.70 2.54
C GLU A 57 -11.89 1.69 3.64
N ALA A 58 -11.58 1.20 4.85
CA ALA A 58 -11.12 2.04 5.95
C ALA A 58 -9.79 2.74 5.62
N VAL A 59 -8.84 2.01 5.03
CA VAL A 59 -7.53 2.55 4.65
C VAL A 59 -7.66 3.52 3.47
N LEU A 60 -8.48 3.19 2.47
CA LEU A 60 -8.76 4.08 1.34
C LEU A 60 -9.40 5.39 1.82
N TYR A 61 -10.42 5.29 2.67
CA TYR A 61 -11.08 6.47 3.24
C TYR A 61 -10.09 7.36 3.99
N GLN A 62 -9.21 6.78 4.80
CA GLN A 62 -8.17 7.53 5.50
C GLN A 62 -7.20 8.19 4.51
N GLN A 63 -6.69 7.46 3.52
CA GLN A 63 -5.76 8.02 2.54
C GLN A 63 -6.38 9.18 1.75
N LEU A 64 -7.67 9.11 1.39
CA LEU A 64 -8.37 10.18 0.69
C LEU A 64 -8.47 11.48 1.50
N SER A 65 -8.34 11.40 2.82
CA SER A 65 -8.32 12.57 3.72
C SER A 65 -6.93 13.18 3.94
N HIS A 66 -5.86 12.51 3.48
CA HIS A 66 -4.50 12.96 3.66
C HIS A 66 -4.03 13.83 2.49
N THR A 67 -3.19 14.80 2.79
CA THR A 67 -2.36 15.51 1.82
C THR A 67 -1.23 14.59 1.31
N TRP A 68 -0.61 14.95 0.17
CA TRP A 68 0.52 14.19 -0.35
C TRP A 68 1.72 14.12 0.60
N ASP A 69 1.98 15.18 1.37
CA ASP A 69 3.04 15.19 2.38
C ASP A 69 2.75 14.19 3.51
N GLU A 70 1.49 14.10 3.95
CA GLU A 70 1.05 13.12 4.96
C GLU A 70 1.08 11.68 4.41
N VAL A 71 0.68 11.49 3.16
CA VAL A 71 0.81 10.19 2.47
C VAL A 71 2.26 9.75 2.43
N TYR A 72 3.17 10.65 2.02
CA TYR A 72 4.59 10.36 1.95
C TYR A 72 5.17 10.01 3.32
N ALA A 73 4.87 10.80 4.36
CA ALA A 73 5.31 10.52 5.73
C ALA A 73 4.79 9.17 6.24
N HIS A 74 3.55 8.80 5.88
CA HIS A 74 2.97 7.52 6.24
C HIS A 74 3.68 6.36 5.53
N VAL A 75 3.94 6.50 4.22
CA VAL A 75 4.68 5.50 3.43
C VAL A 75 6.10 5.30 3.95
N GLU A 76 6.82 6.38 4.26
CA GLU A 76 8.16 6.32 4.84
C GLU A 76 8.15 5.61 6.20
N HIS A 77 7.17 5.93 7.05
CA HIS A 77 6.98 5.23 8.32
C HIS A 77 6.70 3.74 8.11
N CYS A 78 5.83 3.39 7.16
CA CYS A 78 5.51 1.99 6.87
C CYS A 78 6.77 1.20 6.47
N CYS A 79 7.54 1.76 5.52
CA CYS A 79 8.74 1.14 4.98
C CYS A 79 9.82 0.95 6.06
N THR A 80 9.94 1.90 6.99
CA THR A 80 10.98 1.86 8.03
C THR A 80 10.57 1.11 9.29
N GLN A 81 9.29 0.86 9.55
CA GLN A 81 8.83 0.16 10.75
C GLN A 81 8.39 -1.27 10.50
N TYR A 82 7.68 -1.55 9.41
CA TYR A 82 7.04 -2.86 9.21
C TYR A 82 7.76 -3.78 8.22
N LEU A 83 8.69 -3.26 7.42
CA LEU A 83 9.43 -4.01 6.40
C LEU A 83 10.92 -4.06 6.76
N GLN A 84 11.27 -4.89 7.74
CA GLN A 84 12.64 -4.98 8.26
C GLN A 84 13.48 -6.02 7.52
N GLU A 85 12.89 -7.17 7.19
CA GLU A 85 13.61 -8.29 6.59
C GLU A 85 13.68 -8.15 5.06
N ASP A 86 14.83 -8.47 4.47
CA ASP A 86 15.02 -8.39 3.01
C ASP A 86 14.01 -9.25 2.25
N SER A 87 13.63 -10.41 2.78
CA SER A 87 12.63 -11.29 2.17
C SER A 87 11.24 -10.64 2.14
N GLU A 88 10.84 -9.92 3.19
CA GLU A 88 9.59 -9.18 3.29
C GLU A 88 9.58 -8.00 2.33
N LYS A 89 10.67 -7.23 2.28
CA LYS A 89 10.86 -6.12 1.34
C LYS A 89 10.72 -6.60 -0.11
N GLN A 90 11.39 -7.69 -0.47
CA GLN A 90 11.31 -8.24 -1.82
C GLN A 90 9.91 -8.78 -2.17
N ALA A 91 9.21 -9.41 -1.22
CA ALA A 91 7.84 -9.83 -1.43
C ALA A 91 6.90 -8.64 -1.63
N PHE A 92 7.04 -7.62 -0.79
CA PHE A 92 6.27 -6.40 -0.86
C PHE A 92 6.48 -5.62 -2.17
N LEU A 93 7.73 -5.54 -2.65
CA LEU A 93 8.05 -4.95 -3.94
C LEU A 93 7.38 -5.70 -5.11
N ARG A 94 7.40 -7.03 -5.09
CA ARG A 94 6.71 -7.84 -6.11
C ARG A 94 5.20 -7.62 -6.10
N ASP A 95 4.60 -7.55 -4.91
CA ASP A 95 3.17 -7.28 -4.80
C ASP A 95 2.80 -5.94 -5.41
N MET A 96 3.58 -4.88 -5.17
CA MET A 96 3.35 -3.57 -5.78
C MET A 96 3.52 -3.59 -7.31
N GLU A 97 4.50 -4.33 -7.82
CA GLU A 97 4.71 -4.49 -9.26
C GLU A 97 3.50 -5.19 -9.92
N GLU A 98 3.00 -6.26 -9.31
CA GLU A 98 1.78 -6.94 -9.78
C GLU A 98 0.54 -6.03 -9.71
N ILE A 99 0.44 -5.16 -8.71
CA ILE A 99 -0.69 -4.22 -8.57
C ILE A 99 -0.69 -3.21 -9.71
N ILE A 100 0.44 -2.54 -9.98
CA ILE A 100 0.49 -1.50 -11.04
C ILE A 100 0.41 -2.07 -12.45
N GLU A 101 0.64 -3.38 -12.61
CA GLU A 101 0.49 -4.10 -13.89
C GLU A 101 -0.92 -4.68 -14.09
N ALA A 102 -1.79 -4.61 -13.08
CA ALA A 102 -3.06 -5.33 -13.06
C ALA A 102 -4.02 -4.95 -14.19
N ASP A 103 -4.01 -3.69 -14.63
CA ASP A 103 -4.84 -3.19 -15.72
C ASP A 103 -4.16 -3.30 -17.11
N GLY A 104 -2.91 -3.78 -17.16
CA GLY A 104 -2.08 -3.89 -18.36
C GLY A 104 -1.49 -2.55 -18.85
N VAL A 105 -1.69 -1.45 -18.13
CA VAL A 105 -1.23 -0.10 -18.49
C VAL A 105 -0.56 0.57 -17.30
N VAL A 106 0.72 0.28 -17.13
CA VAL A 106 1.53 0.95 -16.10
C VAL A 106 1.76 2.42 -16.46
N LYS A 107 1.22 3.35 -15.68
CA LYS A 107 1.37 4.80 -15.89
C LYS A 107 2.70 5.30 -15.35
N SER A 108 3.21 6.40 -15.93
CA SER A 108 4.49 6.99 -15.50
C SER A 108 4.50 7.44 -14.04
N THR A 109 3.34 7.87 -13.52
CA THR A 109 3.15 8.28 -12.12
C THR A 109 3.22 7.12 -11.15
N GLU A 110 2.59 5.98 -11.46
CA GLU A 110 2.70 4.73 -10.68
C GLU A 110 4.15 4.26 -10.63
N GLN A 111 4.85 4.29 -11.77
CA GLN A 111 6.29 3.95 -11.83
C GLN A 111 7.17 4.90 -11.03
N GLU A 112 6.81 6.17 -10.93
CA GLU A 112 7.55 7.15 -10.13
C GLU A 112 7.38 6.86 -8.63
N VAL A 113 6.14 6.70 -8.17
CA VAL A 113 5.83 6.34 -6.78
C VAL A 113 6.48 5.00 -6.40
N PHE A 114 6.36 3.98 -7.26
CA PHE A 114 7.01 2.69 -7.06
C PHE A 114 8.53 2.82 -6.90
N ARG A 115 9.19 3.63 -7.74
CA ARG A 115 10.64 3.87 -7.64
C ARG A 115 11.04 4.56 -6.34
N VAL A 116 10.23 5.52 -5.88
CA VAL A 116 10.44 6.20 -4.59
C VAL A 116 10.34 5.20 -3.43
N ILE A 117 9.26 4.41 -3.38
CA ILE A 117 9.07 3.41 -2.33
C ILE A 117 10.21 2.38 -2.36
N ARG A 118 10.60 1.92 -3.54
CA ARG A 118 11.73 0.98 -3.69
C ARG A 118 13.02 1.55 -3.12
N ALA A 119 13.32 2.82 -3.38
CA ALA A 119 14.49 3.47 -2.82
C ALA A 119 14.46 3.57 -1.28
N LEU A 120 13.27 3.68 -0.67
CA LEU A 120 13.13 3.68 0.79
C LEU A 120 13.38 2.31 1.44
N LEU A 121 13.22 1.23 0.67
CA LEU A 121 13.41 -0.15 1.16
C LEU A 121 14.84 -0.68 0.95
N THR A 122 15.65 0.02 0.14
CA THR A 122 17.04 -0.36 -0.19
C THR A 122 18.03 0.21 0.82
#